data_AF-R7HPN5-F1
#
_entry.id   AF-R7HPN5-F1
#
_cell.length_a   1.000
_cell.length_b   1.000
_cell.length_c   1.000
_cell.angle_alpha   90.00
_cell.angle_beta   90.00
_cell.angle_gamma   90.00
#
_symmetry.space_group_name_H-M   'P 1'
#
loop_
_entity.id
_entity.type
_entity.pdbx_description
1 polymer ?
#
loop_
_entity_poly.entity_id
_entity_poly.type
_entity_poly.pdbx_seq_one_letter_code
_entity_poly.pdbx_strand_id
1 'polypeptide(L)'
;MRQAFIIFSAVIALLASAKTNTTRPVAGISEKALLMKTINAENDTASFADKIILSGYKKTVNDAFESFFVDNQTPFLISHLTLKFQYTNALTGQIIKEATYEVPCDIPSGQMRQLSIRTFDKQHSFYYANSRKPNRPATPYSISYKLMAYDIRITVEK
;
A
#
# COMPACT_ATOMS: atom_id res chain seq x y z
N MET A 1 45.59 0.15 -86.82
CA MET A 1 45.37 1.14 -85.74
C MET A 1 44.39 0.51 -84.76
N ARG A 2 44.86 0.00 -83.61
CA ARG A 2 44.67 0.59 -82.26
C ARG A 2 43.16 0.83 -81.99
N GLN A 3 42.45 0.18 -81.05
CA GLN A 3 42.86 -0.40 -79.76
C GLN A 3 41.85 -1.46 -79.28
N ALA A 4 42.34 -2.29 -78.35
CA ALA A 4 41.61 -3.29 -77.59
C ALA A 4 41.23 -2.78 -76.19
N PHE A 5 40.45 -3.60 -75.48
CA PHE A 5 40.30 -3.78 -74.02
C PHE A 5 38.98 -3.39 -73.33
N ILE A 6 38.30 -4.48 -72.97
CA ILE A 6 37.34 -4.83 -71.91
C ILE A 6 37.50 -4.03 -70.61
N ILE A 7 36.38 -3.63 -69.97
CA ILE A 7 36.20 -3.69 -68.51
C ILE A 7 34.77 -4.14 -68.17
N PHE A 8 34.72 -5.09 -67.24
CA PHE A 8 33.60 -5.78 -66.60
C PHE A 8 33.16 -4.99 -65.36
N SER A 9 31.87 -4.72 -65.14
CA SER A 9 31.38 -4.48 -63.77
C SER A 9 29.89 -4.77 -63.64
N ALA A 10 29.61 -5.89 -62.97
CA ALA A 10 28.30 -6.32 -62.51
C ALA A 10 27.72 -5.33 -61.50
N VAL A 11 26.45 -4.95 -61.65
CA VAL A 11 25.66 -4.34 -60.58
C VAL A 11 24.58 -5.33 -60.19
N ILE A 12 24.77 -5.86 -58.99
CA ILE A 12 23.99 -6.91 -58.33
C ILE A 12 22.62 -6.38 -57.95
N ALA A 13 21.57 -7.10 -58.33
CA ALA A 13 20.21 -6.89 -57.86
C ALA A 13 20.12 -7.20 -56.35
N LEU A 14 19.91 -6.19 -55.51
CA LEU A 14 19.46 -6.41 -54.13
C LEU A 14 17.94 -6.61 -54.11
N LEU A 15 17.55 -7.88 -54.15
CA LEU A 15 16.26 -8.34 -53.66
C LEU A 15 16.24 -8.12 -52.14
N ALA A 16 15.52 -7.09 -51.69
CA ALA A 16 15.22 -6.90 -50.28
C ALA A 16 14.27 -8.03 -49.82
N SER A 17 14.84 -9.08 -49.22
CA SER A 17 14.06 -10.07 -48.47
C SER A 17 13.52 -9.37 -47.23
N ALA A 18 12.23 -9.02 -47.25
CA ALA A 18 11.52 -8.54 -46.08
C ALA A 18 11.52 -9.69 -45.05
N LYS A 19 12.45 -9.62 -44.09
CA LYS A 19 12.51 -10.52 -42.94
C LYS A 19 11.22 -10.36 -42.15
N THR A 20 10.30 -11.31 -42.30
CA THR A 20 9.07 -11.38 -41.51
C THR A 20 9.44 -11.58 -40.05
N ASN A 21 9.48 -10.50 -39.27
CA ASN A 21 9.56 -10.56 -37.82
C ASN A 21 8.21 -11.07 -37.31
N THR A 22 8.08 -12.38 -37.15
CA THR A 22 7.00 -12.97 -36.36
C THR A 22 7.31 -12.69 -34.89
N THR A 23 6.81 -11.58 -34.36
CA THR A 23 6.69 -11.41 -32.92
C THR A 23 5.58 -12.34 -32.46
N ARG A 24 5.94 -13.51 -31.93
CA ARG A 24 5.01 -14.24 -31.05
C ARG A 24 4.70 -13.30 -29.89
N PRO A 25 3.44 -12.96 -29.60
CA PRO A 25 3.13 -12.32 -28.33
C PRO A 25 3.48 -13.36 -27.27
N VAL A 26 4.54 -13.12 -26.51
CA VAL A 26 4.72 -13.79 -25.22
C VAL A 26 3.46 -13.40 -24.47
N ALA A 27 2.56 -14.36 -24.29
CA ALA A 27 1.36 -14.18 -23.51
C ALA A 27 1.84 -13.73 -22.12
N GLY A 28 1.77 -12.42 -21.88
CA GLY A 28 2.01 -11.85 -20.57
C GLY A 28 1.09 -12.61 -19.64
N ILE A 29 1.69 -13.35 -18.71
CA ILE A 29 0.95 -13.92 -17.60
C ILE A 29 0.28 -12.70 -16.97
N SER A 30 -1.03 -12.57 -17.16
CA SER A 30 -1.77 -11.42 -16.68
C SER A 30 -1.45 -11.29 -15.19
N GLU A 31 -0.98 -10.14 -14.74
CA GLU A 31 -0.66 -9.91 -13.32
C GLU A 31 -1.85 -10.30 -12.43
N LYS A 32 -3.07 -10.15 -12.94
CA LYS A 32 -4.31 -10.66 -12.33
C LYS A 32 -4.29 -12.18 -12.12
N ALA A 33 -3.82 -12.97 -13.09
CA ALA A 33 -3.69 -14.41 -12.97
C ALA A 33 -2.55 -14.83 -12.04
N LEU A 34 -1.45 -14.07 -11.99
CA LEU A 34 -0.37 -14.29 -11.02
C LEU A 34 -0.85 -13.96 -9.60
N LEU A 35 -1.55 -12.83 -9.41
CA LEU A 35 -2.15 -12.43 -8.14
C LEU A 35 -3.21 -13.43 -7.68
N MET A 36 -4.13 -13.85 -8.56
CA MET A 36 -5.09 -14.90 -8.26
C MET A 36 -4.39 -16.22 -7.91
N LYS A 37 -3.29 -16.56 -8.59
CA LYS A 37 -2.49 -17.74 -8.24
C LYS A 37 -1.80 -17.59 -6.88
N THR A 38 -1.25 -16.43 -6.53
CA THR A 38 -0.65 -16.18 -5.21
C THR A 38 -1.70 -16.20 -4.10
N ILE A 39 -2.85 -15.56 -4.31
CA ILE A 39 -3.99 -15.58 -3.39
C ILE A 39 -4.54 -17.02 -3.22
N ASN A 40 -4.51 -17.84 -4.28
CA ASN A 40 -4.97 -19.23 -4.22
C ASN A 40 -3.90 -20.23 -3.73
N ALA A 41 -2.62 -19.88 -3.84
CA ALA A 41 -1.51 -20.71 -3.37
C ALA A 41 -1.25 -20.53 -1.86
N GLU A 42 -1.51 -19.33 -1.35
CA GLU A 42 -1.53 -19.03 0.07
C GLU A 42 -3.00 -19.08 0.53
N ASN A 43 -3.49 -20.29 0.83
CA ASN A 43 -4.87 -20.53 1.23
C ASN A 43 -5.36 -19.48 2.26
N ASP A 44 -6.41 -18.77 1.85
CA ASP A 44 -7.21 -17.79 2.59
C ASP A 44 -6.70 -16.34 2.57
N THR A 45 -7.54 -15.41 2.09
CA THR A 45 -7.27 -13.96 2.13
C THR A 45 -7.10 -13.45 3.57
N ALA A 46 -7.63 -14.19 4.56
CA ALA A 46 -7.37 -13.99 5.98
C ALA A 46 -5.90 -14.21 6.40
N SER A 47 -5.12 -14.98 5.63
CA SER A 47 -3.71 -15.31 5.91
C SER A 47 -2.79 -14.08 5.98
N PHE A 48 -3.21 -12.96 5.36
CA PHE A 48 -2.42 -11.72 5.34
C PHE A 48 -2.87 -10.68 6.37
N ALA A 49 -3.94 -10.91 7.13
CA ALA A 49 -4.43 -9.94 8.12
C ALA A 49 -3.40 -9.65 9.21
N ASP A 50 -2.65 -10.68 9.64
CA ASP A 50 -1.58 -10.55 10.64
C ASP A 50 -0.32 -9.83 10.11
N LYS A 51 -0.27 -9.52 8.81
CA LYS A 51 0.85 -8.84 8.15
C LYS A 51 0.66 -7.33 8.02
N ILE A 52 -0.38 -6.76 8.62
CA ILE A 52 -0.62 -5.31 8.68
C ILE A 52 -0.46 -4.86 10.14
N ILE A 53 0.66 -4.22 10.45
CA ILE A 53 1.03 -3.92 11.83
C ILE A 53 0.86 -2.42 12.11
N LEU A 54 0.03 -2.10 13.09
CA LEU A 54 -0.12 -0.73 13.58
C LEU A 54 0.82 -0.48 14.76
N SER A 55 1.49 0.66 14.78
CA SER A 55 2.43 1.01 15.85
C SER A 55 2.57 2.51 16.06
N GLY A 56 3.25 2.90 17.15
CA GLY A 56 3.65 4.29 17.37
C GLY A 56 2.51 5.29 17.50
N TYR A 57 1.35 4.86 18.00
CA TYR A 57 0.19 5.73 18.21
C TYR A 57 0.54 6.91 19.13
N LYS A 58 0.15 8.12 18.72
CA LYS A 58 0.41 9.37 19.43
C LYS A 58 -0.79 10.31 19.33
N LYS A 59 -1.12 10.93 20.46
CA LYS A 59 -2.03 12.08 20.56
C LYS A 59 -1.70 12.87 21.83
N THR A 60 -1.31 14.12 21.66
CA THR A 60 -1.24 15.11 22.74
C THR A 60 -2.59 15.83 22.90
N VAL A 61 -2.80 16.52 24.02
CA VAL A 61 -4.11 17.12 24.31
C VAL A 61 -4.54 18.13 23.25
N ASN A 62 -3.60 18.88 22.67
CA ASN A 62 -3.90 19.93 21.70
C ASN A 62 -4.01 19.41 20.25
N ASP A 63 -3.68 18.14 20.01
CA ASP A 63 -3.69 17.60 18.66
C ASP A 63 -5.13 17.40 18.17
N ALA A 64 -5.44 17.97 17.01
CA ALA A 64 -6.71 17.74 16.31
C ALA A 64 -6.78 16.36 15.63
N PHE A 65 -5.63 15.70 15.49
CA PHE A 65 -5.48 14.41 14.83
C PHE A 65 -4.74 13.43 15.72
N GLU A 66 -5.09 12.16 15.58
CA GLU A 66 -4.42 11.03 16.20
C GLU A 66 -3.55 10.37 15.13
N SER A 67 -2.26 10.22 15.38
CA SER A 67 -1.31 9.70 14.39
C SER A 67 -0.77 8.33 14.81
N PHE A 68 -0.54 7.46 13.84
CA PHE A 68 0.05 6.14 14.03
C PHE A 68 0.75 5.69 12.76
N PHE A 69 1.63 4.71 12.87
CA PHE A 69 2.28 4.07 11.74
C PHE A 69 1.56 2.78 11.38
N VAL A 70 1.51 2.48 10.10
CA VAL A 70 1.05 1.21 9.57
C VAL A 70 2.15 0.64 8.70
N ASP A 71 2.63 -0.55 9.07
CA ASP A 71 3.57 -1.35 8.31
C ASP A 71 2.82 -2.38 7.47
N ASN A 72 3.02 -2.36 6.16
CA ASN A 72 2.43 -3.30 5.23
C ASN A 72 3.44 -4.39 4.87
N GLN A 73 3.29 -5.56 5.47
CA GLN A 73 4.10 -6.75 5.17
C GLN A 73 3.37 -7.72 4.23
N THR A 74 2.26 -7.29 3.64
CA THR A 74 1.57 -8.03 2.58
C THR A 74 2.30 -7.81 1.24
N PRO A 75 2.16 -8.73 0.26
CA PRO A 75 2.74 -8.54 -1.07
C PRO A 75 2.02 -7.49 -1.92
N PHE A 76 0.98 -6.84 -1.38
CA PHE A 76 0.06 -5.99 -2.14
C PHE A 76 0.19 -4.51 -1.78
N LEU A 77 -0.25 -3.62 -2.67
CA LEU A 77 -0.44 -2.21 -2.34
C LEU A 77 -1.77 -2.03 -1.59
N ILE A 78 -1.73 -1.50 -0.37
CA ILE A 78 -2.92 -1.20 0.41
C ILE A 78 -3.38 0.23 0.08
N SER A 79 -4.65 0.33 -0.31
CA SER A 79 -5.29 1.59 -0.72
C SER A 79 -6.32 2.14 0.29
N HIS A 80 -6.77 1.29 1.22
CA HIS A 80 -7.74 1.66 2.24
C HIS A 80 -7.60 0.73 3.46
N LEU A 81 -7.91 1.27 4.64
CA LEU A 81 -7.98 0.51 5.89
C LEU A 81 -9.27 0.85 6.66
N THR A 82 -9.96 -0.17 7.15
CA THR A 82 -11.08 -0.01 8.09
C THR A 82 -10.63 -0.48 9.47
N LEU A 83 -10.56 0.45 10.43
CA LEU A 83 -10.03 0.22 11.77
C LEU A 83 -11.10 0.48 12.82
N LYS A 84 -11.33 -0.47 13.73
CA LYS A 84 -12.16 -0.26 14.92
C LYS A 84 -11.27 0.09 16.10
N PHE A 85 -11.48 1.25 16.70
CA PHE A 85 -10.78 1.72 17.90
C PHE A 85 -11.72 1.67 19.10
N GLN A 86 -11.18 1.20 20.23
CA GLN A 86 -11.83 1.28 21.53
C GLN A 86 -10.95 2.12 22.46
N TYR A 87 -11.51 3.24 22.90
CA TYR A 87 -10.88 4.20 23.79
C TYR A 87 -11.29 3.89 25.23
N THR A 88 -10.32 3.69 26.11
CA THR A 88 -10.54 3.41 27.53
C THR A 88 -9.86 4.46 28.39
N ASN A 89 -10.47 4.82 29.51
CA ASN A 89 -9.84 5.66 30.50
C ASN A 89 -8.66 4.90 31.11
N ALA A 90 -7.45 5.47 31.03
CA ALA A 90 -6.25 4.77 31.48
C ALA A 90 -6.17 4.63 33.02
N LEU A 91 -6.94 5.43 33.78
CA LEU A 91 -6.98 5.36 35.23
C LEU A 91 -8.08 4.43 35.75
N THR A 92 -9.26 4.45 35.12
CA THR A 92 -10.43 3.70 35.60
C THR A 92 -10.73 2.43 34.80
N GLY A 93 -10.14 2.27 33.62
CA GLY A 93 -10.40 1.17 32.69
C GLY A 93 -11.75 1.25 31.95
N GLN A 94 -12.58 2.25 32.28
CA GLN A 94 -13.91 2.41 31.67
C GLN A 94 -13.80 2.76 30.19
N ILE A 95 -14.70 2.19 29.38
CA ILE A 95 -14.81 2.54 27.96
C ILE A 95 -15.32 3.98 27.86
N ILE A 96 -14.55 4.81 27.15
CA ILE A 96 -14.92 6.20 26.83
C ILE A 96 -15.72 6.22 25.52
N LYS A 97 -15.22 5.49 24.51
CA LYS A 97 -15.79 5.50 23.16
C LYS A 97 -15.36 4.27 22.37
N GLU A 98 -16.23 3.79 21.50
CA GLU A 98 -15.87 2.94 20.37
C GLU A 98 -16.13 3.69 19.06
N ALA A 99 -15.23 3.54 18.08
CA ALA A 99 -15.36 4.18 16.78
C ALA A 99 -14.75 3.31 15.69
N THR A 100 -15.36 3.31 14.50
CA THR A 100 -14.78 2.73 13.29
C THR A 100 -14.33 3.85 12.37
N TYR A 101 -13.12 3.74 11.85
CA TYR A 101 -12.49 4.70 10.97
C TYR A 101 -12.16 4.05 9.63
N GLU A 102 -12.59 4.69 8.56
CA GLU A 102 -12.21 4.41 7.19
C GLU A 102 -11.06 5.36 6.82
N VAL A 103 -9.89 4.79 6.55
CA VAL A 103 -8.65 5.54 6.35
C VAL A 103 -8.16 5.29 4.92
N PRO A 104 -8.38 6.24 3.99
CA PRO A 104 -7.74 6.16 2.68
C PRO A 104 -6.23 6.29 2.85
N CYS A 105 -5.48 5.41 2.20
CA CYS A 105 -4.03 5.38 2.30
C CYS A 105 -3.39 4.85 1.02
N ASP A 106 -2.09 5.04 0.85
CA ASP A 106 -1.33 4.38 -0.20
C ASP A 106 -0.05 3.81 0.43
N ILE A 107 -0.12 2.54 0.83
CA ILE A 107 0.96 1.85 1.52
C ILE A 107 1.47 0.73 0.60
N PRO A 108 2.60 0.94 -0.10
CA PRO A 108 3.19 -0.09 -0.94
C PRO A 108 3.57 -1.35 -0.15
N SER A 109 3.71 -2.46 -0.87
CA SER A 109 4.21 -3.73 -0.31
C SER A 109 5.57 -3.53 0.37
N GLY A 110 5.72 -4.08 1.58
CA GLY A 110 6.94 -4.00 2.40
C GLY A 110 7.27 -2.60 2.93
N GLN A 111 6.35 -1.64 2.87
CA GLN A 111 6.59 -0.27 3.33
C GLN A 111 5.71 0.12 4.51
N MET A 112 6.22 1.06 5.29
CA MET A 112 5.51 1.71 6.39
C MET A 112 5.08 3.13 6.00
N ARG A 113 3.87 3.52 6.41
CA ARG A 113 3.37 4.90 6.28
C ARG A 113 2.80 5.40 7.59
N GLN A 114 2.94 6.71 7.84
CA GLN A 114 2.24 7.38 8.91
C GLN A 114 0.84 7.75 8.43
N LEU A 115 -0.18 7.32 9.17
CA LEU A 115 -1.57 7.69 8.97
C LEU A 115 -2.05 8.57 10.12
N SER A 116 -3.16 9.27 9.87
CA SER A 116 -3.81 10.06 10.90
C SER A 116 -5.32 10.03 10.76
N ILE A 117 -6.01 10.10 11.89
CA ILE A 117 -7.47 10.16 11.98
C ILE A 117 -7.88 11.36 12.80
N ARG A 118 -9.07 11.92 12.53
CA ARG A 118 -9.61 13.03 13.33
C ARG A 118 -9.85 12.54 14.76
N THR A 119 -9.42 13.32 15.73
CA THR A 119 -9.62 12.93 17.13
C THR A 119 -11.11 12.94 17.52
N PHE A 120 -11.49 12.03 18.43
CA PHE A 120 -12.81 12.08 19.04
C PHE A 120 -12.98 13.26 20.01
N ASP A 121 -11.86 13.72 20.58
CA ASP A 121 -11.82 14.75 21.62
C ASP A 121 -11.77 16.15 21.02
N LYS A 122 -12.95 16.72 20.76
CA LYS A 122 -13.07 18.10 20.25
C LYS A 122 -12.80 19.17 21.33
N GLN A 123 -12.88 18.80 22.61
CA GLN A 123 -12.74 19.74 23.73
C GLN A 123 -11.30 19.83 24.24
N HIS A 124 -10.40 19.02 23.70
CA HIS A 124 -9.02 18.94 24.15
C HIS A 124 -8.94 18.61 25.65
N SER A 125 -9.69 17.60 26.08
CA SER A 125 -9.74 17.11 27.46
C SER A 125 -8.96 15.81 27.66
N PHE A 126 -8.50 15.16 26.58
CA PHE A 126 -7.92 13.83 26.60
C PHE A 126 -6.53 13.79 25.95
N TYR A 127 -5.63 12.96 26.50
CA TYR A 127 -4.35 12.64 25.86
C TYR A 127 -4.05 11.15 25.93
N TYR A 128 -3.28 10.66 24.96
CA TYR A 128 -2.88 9.26 24.97
C TYR A 128 -1.88 9.01 26.10
N ALA A 129 -2.14 8.01 26.96
CA ALA A 129 -1.38 7.75 28.18
C ALA A 129 0.12 7.53 27.93
N ASN A 130 0.48 6.93 26.78
CA ASN A 130 1.89 6.69 26.42
C ASN A 130 2.54 7.86 25.66
N SER A 131 1.81 8.97 25.47
CA SER A 131 2.38 10.24 24.98
C SER A 131 2.91 11.09 26.13
N ARG A 132 3.58 12.20 25.79
CA ARG A 132 4.06 13.17 26.78
C ARG A 132 2.88 13.67 27.62
N LYS A 133 3.00 13.55 28.95
CA LYS A 133 2.03 14.08 29.90
C LYS A 133 1.91 15.61 29.74
N PRO A 134 0.69 16.16 29.65
CA PRO A 134 0.47 17.60 29.56
C PRO A 134 0.70 18.29 30.91
N ASN A 135 1.02 19.58 30.84
CA ASN A 135 1.15 20.44 32.03
C ASN A 135 -0.19 20.92 32.59
N ARG A 136 -1.28 20.77 31.84
CA ARG A 136 -2.65 21.16 32.22
C ARG A 136 -3.50 19.93 32.57
N PRO A 137 -4.56 20.07 33.36
CA PRO A 137 -5.45 18.95 33.64
C PRO A 137 -6.04 18.41 32.34
N ALA A 138 -5.85 17.11 32.12
CA ALA A 138 -6.41 16.33 31.03
C ALA A 138 -6.48 14.86 31.47
N THR A 139 -7.44 14.13 30.94
CA THR A 139 -7.67 12.72 31.28
C THR A 139 -6.82 11.83 30.35
N PRO A 140 -5.96 10.96 30.90
CA PRO A 140 -5.24 10.00 30.08
C PRO A 140 -6.20 8.91 29.58
N TYR A 141 -6.07 8.53 28.31
CA TYR A 141 -6.76 7.38 27.75
C TYR A 141 -5.78 6.40 27.11
N SER A 142 -6.20 5.14 27.04
CA SER A 142 -5.54 4.06 26.32
C SER A 142 -6.41 3.66 25.13
N ILE A 143 -5.78 3.03 24.13
CA ILE A 143 -6.49 2.51 22.97
C ILE A 143 -6.25 1.00 22.84
N SER A 144 -7.25 0.32 22.32
CA SER A 144 -7.06 -0.92 21.57
C SER A 144 -7.64 -0.73 20.17
N TYR A 145 -7.08 -1.43 19.20
CA TYR A 145 -7.55 -1.39 17.82
C TYR A 145 -7.77 -2.80 17.28
N LYS A 146 -8.65 -2.90 16.29
CA LYS A 146 -8.86 -4.09 15.47
C LYS A 146 -8.87 -3.68 14.00
N LEU A 147 -8.09 -4.36 13.18
CA LEU A 147 -8.20 -4.28 11.73
C LEU A 147 -9.47 -5.01 11.31
N MET A 148 -10.40 -4.31 10.69
CA MET A 148 -11.69 -4.87 10.26
C MET A 148 -11.65 -5.27 8.79
N ALA A 149 -11.03 -4.45 7.94
CA ALA A 149 -10.90 -4.68 6.51
C ALA A 149 -9.74 -3.84 5.93
N TYR A 150 -9.26 -4.22 4.74
CA TYR A 150 -8.32 -3.44 3.94
C TYR A 150 -8.56 -3.68 2.44
N ASP A 151 -8.32 -2.65 1.62
CA ASP A 151 -8.50 -2.74 0.18
C ASP A 151 -7.16 -2.80 -0.55
N ILE A 152 -7.02 -3.78 -1.45
CA ILE A 152 -5.83 -3.95 -2.30
C ILE A 152 -6.05 -3.20 -3.62
N ARG A 153 -5.05 -2.41 -4.05
CA ARG A 153 -5.03 -1.83 -5.40
C ARG A 153 -4.28 -2.74 -6.35
N ILE A 154 -4.94 -3.07 -7.46
CA ILE A 154 -4.34 -3.82 -8.57
C ILE A 154 -4.27 -2.87 -9.76
N THR A 155 -3.06 -2.58 -10.22
CA THR A 155 -2.81 -1.90 -11.50
C THR A 155 -2.66 -2.97 -12.57
N VAL A 156 -3.25 -2.76 -13.75
CA VAL A 156 -3.07 -3.64 -14.91
C VAL A 156 -2.46 -2.79 -16.01
N GLU A 157 -1.18 -3.00 -16.30
CA GLU A 157 -0.53 -2.38 -17.46
C GLU A 157 -0.88 -3.18 -18.73
N LYS A 158 -1.15 -2.47 -19.82
CA LYS A 158 -1.59 -3.04 -21.11
C LYS A 158 -0.42 -3.18 -22.08
#